data_AF-A0A7V9IMU2-F1
#
_entry.id   AF-A0A7V9IMU2-F1
#
_cell.length_a   1.000
_cell.length_b   1.000
_cell.length_c   1.000
_cell.angle_alpha   90.00
_cell.angle_beta   90.00
_cell.angle_gamma   90.00
#
_symmetry.space_group_name_H-M   'P 1'
#
loop_
_entity.id
_entity.type
_entity.pdbx_description
1 polymer ?
#
loop_
_entity_poly.entity_id
_entity_poly.type
_entity_poly.pdbx_seq_one_letter_code
_entity_poly.pdbx_strand_id
1 'polypeptide(L)'
;MTVVEDGPEWLVLWLAPGTPVVWSPLTDGRDMREAPLHERFSLPRVAVPRLWRGTGILKLVPRGQPYSVWLFWAAGARFLGWYGNLEDVHRWGEGGSLPCIDTVDHVLDVWVPADGLPRWKDEDEFAVTTGMPGFWTAVEARAIRAEGERLMAMSRRGEPPFDHTWTAFQPDPSWPVPALPADWARSGVRGDRP
;
A
#
# COMPACT_ATOMS: atom_id res chain seq x y z
N MET A 1 3.97 11.14 5.15
CA MET A 1 4.25 11.25 3.71
C MET A 1 4.12 12.72 3.31
N THR A 2 4.71 13.14 2.19
CA THR A 2 4.50 14.47 1.61
C THR A 2 3.36 14.39 0.58
N VAL A 3 2.40 15.32 0.64
CA VAL A 3 1.35 15.43 -0.38
C VAL A 3 1.95 16.08 -1.62
N VAL A 4 1.92 15.39 -2.75
CA VAL A 4 2.35 15.90 -4.05
C VAL A 4 1.18 16.60 -4.75
N GLU A 5 0.01 15.95 -4.74
CA GLU A 5 -1.23 16.46 -5.32
C GLU A 5 -2.41 15.94 -4.49
N ASP A 6 -3.39 16.82 -4.24
CA ASP A 6 -4.66 16.50 -3.57
C ASP A 6 -5.81 16.90 -4.48
N GLY A 7 -6.09 16.06 -5.48
CA GLY A 7 -7.04 16.32 -6.56
C GLY A 7 -8.40 15.62 -6.38
N PRO A 8 -9.38 15.95 -7.23
CA PRO A 8 -10.73 15.37 -7.17
C PRO A 8 -10.76 13.88 -7.57
N GLU A 9 -9.80 13.42 -8.39
CA GLU A 9 -9.72 12.03 -8.83
C GLU A 9 -8.66 11.23 -8.06
N TRP A 10 -7.56 11.88 -7.70
CA TRP A 10 -6.39 11.24 -7.12
C TRP A 10 -5.85 12.03 -5.94
N LEU A 11 -5.38 11.30 -4.93
CA LEU A 11 -4.42 11.79 -3.94
C LEU A 11 -3.06 11.18 -4.29
N VAL A 12 -2.04 12.03 -4.45
CA VAL A 12 -0.69 11.64 -4.82
C VAL A 12 0.24 11.92 -3.64
N LEU A 13 0.90 10.87 -3.16
CA LEU A 13 1.70 10.92 -1.94
C LEU A 13 3.13 10.44 -2.20
N TRP A 14 4.10 11.13 -1.62
CA TRP A 14 5.51 10.75 -1.65
C TRP A 14 5.98 10.22 -0.29
N LEU A 15 6.54 9.01 -0.29
CA LEU A 15 7.28 8.42 0.82
C LEU A 15 8.77 8.50 0.52
N ALA A 16 9.47 9.44 1.17
CA ALA A 16 10.90 9.63 0.98
C ALA A 16 11.74 8.49 1.60
N PRO A 17 12.92 8.16 1.03
CA PRO A 17 13.94 7.35 1.70
C PRO A 17 14.20 7.84 3.13
N GLY A 18 14.32 6.92 4.09
CA GLY A 18 14.61 7.27 5.48
C GLY A 18 13.43 7.87 6.26
N THR A 19 12.24 7.99 5.68
CA THR A 19 11.05 8.42 6.42
C THR A 19 10.78 7.45 7.59
N PRO A 20 10.62 7.92 8.83
CA PRO A 20 10.15 7.08 9.92
C PRO A 20 8.76 6.52 9.62
N VAL A 21 8.63 5.21 9.68
CA VAL A 21 7.38 4.44 9.47
C VAL A 21 7.17 3.50 10.65
N VAL A 22 5.94 3.04 10.83
CA VAL A 22 5.64 2.00 11.82
C VAL A 22 5.51 0.66 11.09
N TRP A 23 6.38 -0.28 11.44
CA TRP A 23 6.30 -1.67 10.98
C TRP A 23 5.54 -2.51 12.00
N SER A 24 5.01 -3.66 11.57
CA SER A 24 4.29 -4.61 12.43
C SER A 24 4.98 -5.98 12.42
N PRO A 25 6.20 -6.12 12.99
CA PRO A 25 6.85 -7.43 13.08
C PRO A 25 6.12 -8.34 14.08
N LEU A 26 6.52 -9.61 14.11
CA LEU A 26 6.11 -10.53 15.16
C LEU A 26 6.67 -10.08 16.52
N THR A 27 5.98 -10.44 17.61
CA THR A 27 6.42 -10.08 18.98
C THR A 27 7.77 -10.68 19.37
N ASP A 28 8.22 -11.74 18.69
CA ASP A 28 9.54 -12.35 18.85
C ASP A 28 10.66 -11.67 18.04
N GLY A 29 10.33 -10.58 17.31
CA GLY A 29 11.27 -9.75 16.58
C GLY A 29 11.45 -10.12 15.10
N ARG A 30 10.94 -11.28 14.66
CA ARG A 30 10.99 -11.70 13.25
C ARG A 30 10.06 -10.85 12.38
N ASP A 31 10.42 -10.69 11.12
CA ASP A 31 9.49 -10.22 10.09
C ASP A 31 8.45 -11.32 9.80
N MET A 32 7.22 -10.92 9.45
CA MET A 32 6.11 -11.86 9.23
C MET A 32 6.44 -12.97 8.22
N ARG A 33 7.21 -12.65 7.17
CA ARG A 33 7.56 -13.61 6.11
C ARG A 33 8.54 -14.69 6.57
N GLU A 34 9.18 -14.52 7.73
CA GLU A 34 10.00 -15.55 8.37
C GLU A 34 9.16 -16.60 9.13
N ALA A 35 7.87 -16.35 9.33
CA ALA A 35 6.94 -17.34 9.87
C ALA A 35 6.46 -18.33 8.79
N PRO A 36 6.13 -19.57 9.18
CA PRO A 36 5.40 -20.48 8.32
C PRO A 36 4.11 -19.83 7.81
N LEU A 37 3.83 -19.99 6.51
CA LEU A 37 2.73 -19.32 5.83
C LEU A 37 1.37 -19.52 6.54
N HIS A 38 1.08 -20.73 7.01
CA HIS A 38 -0.17 -21.08 7.67
C HIS A 38 -0.36 -20.48 9.07
N GLU A 39 0.71 -19.99 9.71
CA GLU A 39 0.65 -19.33 11.04
C GLU A 39 0.81 -17.82 10.94
N ARG A 40 1.39 -17.31 9.85
CA ARG A 40 1.82 -15.90 9.62
C ARG A 40 0.77 -14.85 9.99
N PHE A 41 -0.51 -15.16 9.76
CA PHE A 41 -1.63 -14.25 9.99
C PHE A 41 -2.30 -14.39 11.36
N SER A 42 -1.93 -15.41 12.14
CA SER A 42 -2.45 -15.65 13.49
C SER A 42 -1.46 -15.28 14.59
N LEU A 43 -0.17 -15.17 14.26
CA LEU A 43 0.87 -14.84 15.24
C LEU A 43 0.76 -13.38 15.71
N PRO A 44 0.97 -13.12 17.01
CA PRO A 44 0.86 -11.79 17.58
C PRO A 44 1.94 -10.85 17.01
N ARG A 45 1.55 -9.58 16.84
CA ARG A 45 2.39 -8.52 16.28
C ARG A 45 2.52 -7.36 17.24
N VAL A 46 3.56 -6.56 17.03
CA VAL A 46 3.82 -5.34 17.79
C VAL A 46 4.12 -4.21 16.82
N ALA A 47 3.69 -2.98 17.13
CA ALA A 47 4.04 -1.81 16.34
C ALA A 47 5.44 -1.33 16.70
N VAL A 48 6.34 -1.24 15.71
CA VAL A 48 7.74 -0.85 15.90
C VAL A 48 8.11 0.24 14.91
N PRO A 49 8.47 1.45 15.39
CA PRO A 49 9.05 2.48 14.53
C PRO A 49 10.35 1.99 13.87
N ARG A 50 10.44 2.16 12.56
CA ARG A 50 11.62 1.87 11.74
C ARG A 50 11.80 2.99 10.72
N LEU A 51 12.96 3.05 10.07
CA LEU A 51 13.16 3.91 8.91
C LEU A 51 12.78 3.16 7.64
N TRP A 52 12.08 3.84 6.74
CA TRP A 52 11.83 3.34 5.39
C TRP A 52 13.17 3.09 4.68
N ARG A 53 13.37 1.84 4.22
CA ARG A 53 14.59 1.40 3.55
C ARG A 53 14.37 1.36 2.04
N GLY A 54 15.42 1.69 1.29
CA GLY A 54 15.39 1.71 -0.17
C GLY A 54 15.05 3.07 -0.75
N THR A 55 14.70 3.07 -2.03
CA THR A 55 14.26 4.26 -2.76
C THR A 55 12.89 4.73 -2.27
N GLY A 56 12.53 5.97 -2.57
CA GLY A 56 11.21 6.47 -2.24
C GLY A 56 10.13 5.87 -3.13
N ILE A 57 8.89 5.98 -2.67
CA ILE A 57 7.69 5.46 -3.35
C ILE A 57 6.74 6.64 -3.60
N LEU A 58 6.25 6.74 -4.83
CA LEU A 58 5.09 7.56 -5.15
C LEU A 58 3.83 6.69 -5.07
N LYS A 59 2.83 7.09 -4.30
CA LYS A 59 1.55 6.40 -4.19
C LYS A 59 0.44 7.23 -4.84
N LEU A 60 -0.29 6.61 -5.74
CA LEU A 60 -1.48 7.16 -6.39
C LEU A 60 -2.71 6.50 -5.76
N VAL A 61 -3.50 7.30 -5.08
CA VAL A 61 -4.68 6.86 -4.33
C VAL A 61 -5.93 7.40 -5.02
N PRO A 62 -6.64 6.58 -5.80
CA PRO A 62 -7.89 7.00 -6.45
C PRO A 62 -8.99 7.26 -5.43
N ARG A 63 -9.82 8.29 -5.67
CA ARG A 63 -10.99 8.56 -4.81
C ARG A 63 -12.04 7.47 -4.92
N GLY A 64 -12.48 6.96 -3.77
CA GLY A 64 -13.60 6.03 -3.69
C GLY A 64 -13.33 4.63 -4.23
N GLN A 65 -12.06 4.28 -4.51
CA GLN A 65 -11.68 3.00 -5.08
C GLN A 65 -10.89 2.14 -4.08
N PRO A 66 -11.05 0.80 -4.11
CA PRO A 66 -10.45 -0.13 -3.16
C PRO A 66 -9.05 -0.60 -3.62
N TYR A 67 -8.19 0.35 -3.98
CA TYR A 67 -6.79 0.09 -4.28
C TYR A 67 -5.98 1.39 -4.20
N SER A 68 -4.66 1.26 -4.21
CA SER A 68 -3.76 2.32 -4.65
C SER A 68 -2.69 1.74 -5.58
N VAL A 69 -2.04 2.61 -6.35
CA VAL A 69 -0.97 2.22 -7.26
C VAL A 69 0.32 2.91 -6.86
N TRP A 70 1.33 2.12 -6.53
CA TRP A 70 2.63 2.61 -6.08
C TRP A 70 3.66 2.47 -7.18
N LEU A 71 4.45 3.50 -7.40
CA LEU A 71 5.50 3.50 -8.41
C LEU A 71 6.86 3.28 -7.73
N PHE A 72 7.65 2.41 -8.34
CA PHE A 72 8.98 2.03 -7.86
C PHE A 72 10.05 2.38 -8.89
N TRP A 73 11.18 2.86 -8.39
CA TRP A 73 12.40 3.09 -9.16
C TRP A 73 13.58 2.40 -8.49
N ALA A 74 14.56 1.99 -9.29
CA ALA A 74 15.87 1.61 -8.77
C ALA A 74 16.70 2.85 -8.43
N ALA A 75 17.84 2.64 -7.78
CA ALA A 75 18.88 3.65 -7.68
C ALA A 75 19.22 4.20 -9.09
N GLY A 76 19.43 5.52 -9.18
CA GLY A 76 19.63 6.20 -10.47
C GLY A 76 18.35 6.52 -11.24
N ALA A 77 17.19 6.55 -10.58
CA ALA A 77 15.90 6.96 -11.15
C ALA A 77 15.39 6.12 -12.33
N ARG A 78 15.83 4.86 -12.43
CA ARG A 78 15.29 3.92 -13.43
C ARG A 78 13.97 3.35 -12.96
N PHE A 79 12.89 3.60 -13.69
CA PHE A 79 11.56 3.08 -13.38
C PHE A 79 11.54 1.54 -13.42
N LEU A 80 10.94 0.92 -12.40
CA LEU A 80 10.85 -0.54 -12.25
C LEU A 80 9.46 -1.06 -12.59
N GLY A 81 8.42 -0.29 -12.27
CA GLY A 81 7.05 -0.72 -12.47
C GLY A 81 6.09 -0.13 -11.43
N TRP A 82 4.85 -0.56 -11.57
CA TRP A 82 3.74 -0.24 -10.70
C TRP A 82 3.37 -1.43 -9.80
N TYR A 83 2.95 -1.12 -8.60
CA TYR A 83 2.41 -2.06 -7.63
C TYR A 83 0.97 -1.64 -7.31
N GLY A 84 -0.01 -2.42 -7.76
CA GLY A 84 -1.40 -2.27 -7.35
C GLY A 84 -1.59 -2.92 -5.99
N ASN A 85 -1.69 -2.10 -4.94
CA ASN A 85 -2.04 -2.54 -3.59
C ASN A 85 -3.56 -2.64 -3.51
N LEU A 86 -4.11 -3.85 -3.36
CA LEU A 86 -5.56 -4.02 -3.17
C LEU A 86 -5.88 -3.79 -1.70
N GLU A 87 -6.83 -2.92 -1.41
CA GLU A 87 -7.11 -2.48 -0.05
C GLU A 87 -8.49 -1.85 0.07
N ASP A 88 -8.93 -1.52 1.28
CA ASP A 88 -10.17 -0.79 1.46
C ASP A 88 -10.13 0.59 0.79
N VAL A 89 -11.31 1.14 0.53
CA VAL A 89 -11.43 2.55 0.14
C VAL A 89 -10.83 3.42 1.24
N HIS A 90 -9.86 4.25 0.87
CA HIS A 90 -9.18 5.15 1.79
C HIS A 90 -10.16 6.14 2.43
N ARG A 91 -10.16 6.20 3.76
CA ARG A 91 -11.02 7.09 4.54
C ARG A 91 -10.18 8.17 5.20
N TRP A 92 -10.59 9.42 5.03
CA TRP A 92 -10.01 10.53 5.76
C TRP A 92 -10.39 10.45 7.24
N GLY A 93 -9.40 10.65 8.11
CA GLY A 93 -9.58 10.61 9.55
C GLY A 93 -8.77 11.67 10.27
N GLU A 94 -9.05 11.80 11.57
CA GLU A 94 -8.24 12.59 12.50
C GLU A 94 -7.19 11.67 13.14
N GLY A 95 -6.08 11.47 12.44
CA GLY A 95 -4.96 10.63 12.89
C GLY A 95 -3.99 11.43 13.74
N GLY A 96 -4.28 11.55 15.04
CA GLY A 96 -3.47 12.38 15.94
C GLY A 96 -3.49 13.86 15.52
N SER A 97 -2.33 14.51 15.48
CA SER A 97 -2.23 15.95 15.20
C SER A 97 -2.21 16.32 13.72
N LEU A 98 -2.23 15.35 12.80
CA LEU A 98 -2.19 15.57 11.35
C LEU A 98 -3.41 14.93 10.67
N PRO A 99 -3.84 15.44 9.51
CA PRO A 99 -4.78 14.72 8.66
C PRO A 99 -4.22 13.36 8.28
N CYS A 100 -5.04 12.31 8.36
CA CYS A 100 -4.66 10.97 7.93
C CYS A 100 -5.64 10.41 6.90
N ILE A 101 -5.15 9.42 6.17
CA ILE A 101 -5.98 8.48 5.42
C ILE A 101 -5.73 7.09 6.00
N ASP A 102 -6.80 6.38 6.29
CA ASP A 102 -6.74 5.01 6.79
C ASP A 102 -7.34 4.05 5.74
N THR A 103 -6.70 2.91 5.59
CA THR A 103 -7.14 1.80 4.75
C THR A 103 -6.72 0.47 5.39
N VAL A 104 -7.24 -0.64 4.85
CA VAL A 104 -6.92 -2.00 5.28
C VAL A 104 -6.49 -2.80 4.06
N ASP A 105 -5.28 -3.31 4.12
CA ASP A 105 -4.66 -4.15 3.10
C ASP A 105 -5.44 -5.46 2.86
N HIS A 106 -5.58 -5.86 1.59
CA HIS A 106 -6.27 -7.09 1.18
C HIS A 106 -5.31 -8.24 0.85
N VAL A 107 -4.03 -8.14 1.20
CA VAL A 107 -2.95 -9.14 1.02
C VAL A 107 -2.60 -9.48 -0.43
N LEU A 108 -3.58 -9.53 -1.34
CA LEU A 108 -3.37 -9.79 -2.75
C LEU A 108 -2.96 -8.52 -3.46
N ASP A 109 -1.90 -8.62 -4.27
CA ASP A 109 -1.36 -7.47 -4.98
C ASP A 109 -1.13 -7.76 -6.46
N VAL A 110 -1.01 -6.69 -7.24
CA VAL A 110 -0.67 -6.74 -8.66
C VAL A 110 0.68 -6.08 -8.88
N TRP A 111 1.63 -6.80 -9.46
CA TRP A 111 2.87 -6.21 -9.95
C TRP A 111 2.85 -6.05 -11.47
N VAL A 112 3.05 -4.82 -11.93
CA VAL A 112 3.15 -4.44 -13.34
C VAL A 112 4.58 -3.94 -13.61
N PRO A 113 5.49 -4.79 -14.13
CA PRO A 113 6.84 -4.35 -14.46
C PRO A 113 6.82 -3.30 -15.57
N ALA A 114 7.79 -2.38 -15.58
CA ALA A 114 7.91 -1.32 -16.58
C ALA A 114 8.00 -1.85 -18.03
N ASP A 115 8.54 -3.06 -18.21
CA ASP A 115 8.87 -3.68 -19.49
C ASP A 115 8.26 -5.10 -19.64
N GLY A 116 7.18 -5.42 -18.94
CA GLY A 116 6.59 -6.76 -19.00
C GLY A 116 5.10 -6.83 -18.68
N LEU A 117 4.60 -8.06 -18.58
CA LEU A 117 3.20 -8.32 -18.33
C LEU A 117 2.85 -8.23 -16.83
N PRO A 118 1.63 -7.76 -16.49
CA PRO A 118 1.16 -7.76 -15.12
C PRO A 118 1.05 -9.18 -14.58
N ARG A 119 1.37 -9.35 -13.29
CA ARG A 119 1.30 -10.62 -12.58
C ARG A 119 0.82 -10.41 -11.15
N TRP A 120 0.28 -11.45 -10.55
CA TRP A 120 -0.08 -11.43 -9.14
C TRP A 120 1.17 -11.42 -8.24
N LYS A 121 0.97 -10.89 -7.05
CA LYS A 121 1.84 -11.06 -5.88
C LYS A 121 1.01 -11.57 -4.71
N ASP A 122 1.65 -12.42 -3.91
CA ASP A 122 1.18 -12.86 -2.59
C ASP A 122 -0.15 -13.65 -2.67
N GLU A 123 -0.37 -14.38 -3.78
CA GLU A 123 -1.54 -15.25 -3.99
C GLU A 123 -1.64 -16.39 -2.96
N ASP A 124 -0.49 -16.88 -2.50
CA ASP A 124 -0.38 -17.93 -1.49
C ASP A 124 -0.80 -17.43 -0.11
N GLU A 125 -0.37 -16.21 0.26
CA GLU A 125 -0.82 -15.50 1.45
C GLU A 125 -2.33 -15.23 1.37
N PHE A 126 -2.82 -14.72 0.24
CA PHE A 126 -4.25 -14.46 0.03
C PHE A 126 -5.10 -15.74 0.10
N ALA A 127 -4.59 -16.86 -0.38
CA ALA A 127 -5.27 -18.15 -0.29
C ALA A 127 -5.41 -18.61 1.16
N VAL A 128 -4.40 -18.38 2.00
CA VAL A 128 -4.44 -18.72 3.44
C VAL A 128 -5.42 -17.85 4.21
N THR A 129 -5.50 -16.55 3.90
CA THR A 129 -6.40 -15.63 4.61
C THR A 129 -7.86 -15.72 4.14
N THR A 130 -8.13 -16.34 2.99
CA THR A 130 -9.51 -16.53 2.50
C THR A 130 -10.30 -17.49 3.38
N GLY A 131 -11.36 -16.98 4.01
CA GLY A 131 -12.20 -17.72 4.96
C GLY A 131 -11.64 -17.78 6.38
N MET A 132 -10.51 -17.13 6.64
CA MET A 132 -9.96 -17.00 7.99
C MET A 132 -10.75 -15.95 8.79
N PRO A 133 -11.06 -16.18 10.08
CA PRO A 133 -11.70 -15.17 10.93
C PRO A 133 -10.93 -13.85 10.95
N GLY A 134 -11.64 -12.73 10.78
CA GLY A 134 -11.05 -11.39 10.75
C GLY A 134 -10.54 -10.93 9.37
N PHE A 135 -10.58 -11.80 8.36
CA PHE A 135 -10.29 -11.47 6.96
C PHE A 135 -11.58 -11.45 6.13
N TRP A 136 -11.56 -12.01 4.92
CA TRP A 136 -12.69 -12.02 4.00
C TRP A 136 -13.27 -13.41 3.79
N THR A 137 -14.55 -13.45 3.49
CA THR A 137 -15.28 -14.62 2.99
C THR A 137 -14.83 -15.00 1.58
N ALA A 138 -15.22 -16.19 1.11
CA ALA A 138 -14.98 -16.59 -0.28
C ALA A 138 -15.66 -15.67 -1.32
N VAL A 139 -16.77 -15.00 -0.95
CA VAL A 139 -17.46 -14.05 -1.83
C VAL A 139 -16.63 -12.77 -1.98
N GLU A 140 -16.21 -12.20 -0.86
CA GLU A 140 -15.34 -11.02 -0.83
C GLU A 140 -13.99 -11.30 -1.49
N ALA A 141 -13.41 -12.50 -1.30
CA ALA A 141 -12.18 -12.91 -1.97
C ALA A 141 -12.29 -12.83 -3.50
N ARG A 142 -13.45 -13.22 -4.07
CA ARG A 142 -13.69 -13.11 -5.51
C ARG A 142 -13.79 -11.65 -5.96
N ALA A 143 -14.37 -10.77 -5.15
CA ALA A 143 -14.44 -9.34 -5.46
C ALA A 143 -13.03 -8.71 -5.46
N ILE A 144 -12.19 -9.05 -4.48
CA ILE A 144 -10.79 -8.59 -4.41
C ILE A 144 -10.01 -9.07 -5.65
N ARG A 145 -10.15 -10.35 -6.02
CA ARG A 145 -9.53 -10.86 -7.26
C ARG A 145 -10.03 -10.15 -8.51
N ALA A 146 -11.34 -9.91 -8.63
CA ALA A 146 -11.90 -9.19 -9.76
C ALA A 146 -11.33 -7.75 -9.86
N GLU A 147 -11.06 -7.09 -8.74
CA GLU A 147 -10.45 -5.77 -8.72
C GLU A 147 -8.99 -5.81 -9.21
N GLY A 148 -8.20 -6.79 -8.76
CA GLY A 148 -6.85 -6.97 -9.29
C GLY A 148 -6.84 -7.32 -10.79
N GLU A 149 -7.77 -8.14 -11.27
CA GLU A 149 -7.94 -8.44 -12.70
C GLU A 149 -8.27 -7.17 -13.50
N ARG A 150 -9.09 -6.28 -12.93
CA ARG A 150 -9.41 -4.96 -13.51
C ARG A 150 -8.15 -4.11 -13.64
N LEU A 151 -7.32 -4.02 -12.60
CA LEU A 151 -6.04 -3.31 -12.66
C LEU A 151 -5.09 -3.89 -13.71
N MET A 152 -4.97 -5.22 -13.77
CA MET A 152 -4.18 -5.88 -14.82
C MET A 152 -4.69 -5.52 -16.22
N ALA A 153 -6.01 -5.53 -16.43
CA ALA A 153 -6.61 -5.18 -17.71
C ALA A 153 -6.39 -3.70 -18.08
N MET A 154 -6.50 -2.77 -17.12
CA MET A 154 -6.15 -1.36 -17.32
C MET A 154 -4.69 -1.20 -17.72
N SER A 155 -3.77 -1.88 -17.04
CA SER A 155 -2.34 -1.81 -17.35
C SER A 155 -2.02 -2.28 -18.77
N ARG A 156 -2.69 -3.33 -19.25
CA ARG A 156 -2.54 -3.82 -20.64
C ARG A 156 -3.04 -2.82 -21.67
N ARG A 157 -4.00 -1.96 -21.31
CA ARG A 157 -4.52 -0.89 -22.17
C ARG A 157 -3.74 0.42 -22.06
N GLY A 158 -2.76 0.51 -21.15
CA GLY A 158 -2.03 1.76 -20.90
C GLY A 158 -2.92 2.87 -20.35
N GLU A 159 -3.97 2.52 -19.61
CA GLU A 159 -4.88 3.50 -19.00
C GLU A 159 -4.31 4.04 -17.68
N PRO A 160 -4.67 5.26 -17.26
CA PRO A 160 -4.29 5.78 -15.95
C PRO A 160 -4.66 4.80 -14.84
N PRO A 161 -3.79 4.53 -13.85
CA PRO A 161 -2.50 5.20 -13.59
C PRO A 161 -1.27 4.54 -14.26
N PHE A 162 -1.47 3.66 -15.24
CA PHE A 162 -0.43 2.90 -15.96
C PHE A 162 -0.04 3.54 -17.31
N ASP A 163 -0.49 4.76 -17.58
CA ASP A 163 -0.32 5.53 -18.82
C ASP A 163 1.02 6.28 -18.91
N HIS A 164 1.99 5.90 -18.08
CA HIS A 164 3.32 6.51 -17.95
C HIS A 164 3.38 7.95 -17.40
N THR A 165 2.25 8.62 -17.14
CA THR A 165 2.19 10.01 -16.68
C THR A 165 3.13 10.31 -15.50
N TRP A 166 3.21 9.41 -14.52
CA TRP A 166 4.00 9.59 -13.30
C TRP A 166 5.41 8.98 -13.34
N THR A 167 5.81 8.32 -14.42
CA THR A 167 7.04 7.51 -14.46
C THR A 167 8.33 8.34 -14.45
N ALA A 168 8.24 9.61 -14.84
CA ALA A 168 9.33 10.59 -14.80
C ALA A 168 9.29 11.47 -13.53
N PHE A 169 8.42 11.17 -12.56
CA PHE A 169 8.32 11.94 -11.32
C PHE A 169 9.67 12.03 -10.60
N GLN A 170 10.00 13.24 -10.14
CA GLN A 170 11.09 13.48 -9.21
C GLN A 170 10.55 14.30 -8.03
N PRO A 171 10.83 13.91 -6.78
CA PRO A 171 10.46 14.74 -5.64
C PRO A 171 11.24 16.05 -5.69
N ASP A 172 10.63 17.13 -5.22
CA ASP A 172 11.35 18.39 -5.04
C ASP A 172 12.49 18.17 -4.02
N PRO A 173 13.75 18.48 -4.37
CA PRO A 173 14.89 18.25 -3.49
C PRO A 173 14.86 19.11 -2.21
N SER A 174 14.03 20.15 -2.16
CA SER A 174 13.82 20.98 -0.97
C SER A 174 12.84 20.38 0.04
N TRP A 175 12.07 19.35 -0.34
CA TRP A 175 11.12 18.73 0.58
C TRP A 175 11.85 18.01 1.73
N PRO A 176 11.51 18.33 2.99
CA PRO A 176 12.08 17.62 4.12
C PRO A 176 11.55 16.18 4.19
N VAL A 177 12.31 15.30 4.84
CA VAL A 177 11.79 14.00 5.27
C VAL A 177 10.81 14.24 6.42
N PRO A 178 9.52 13.84 6.31
CA PRO A 178 8.55 14.06 7.38
C PRO A 178 8.91 13.28 8.64
N ALA A 179 8.68 13.87 9.81
CA ALA A 179 8.79 13.17 11.10
C ALA A 179 7.54 12.30 11.36
N LEU A 180 7.69 11.25 12.18
CA LEU A 180 6.55 10.52 12.72
C LEU A 180 5.93 11.33 13.87
N PRO A 181 4.64 11.71 13.81
CA PRO A 181 3.98 12.44 14.90
C PRO A 181 4.02 11.63 16.20
N ALA A 182 4.20 12.29 17.35
CA ALA A 182 4.24 11.59 18.65
C ALA A 182 2.93 10.85 18.96
N ASP A 183 1.83 11.29 18.36
CA ASP A 183 0.50 10.74 18.50
C ASP A 183 -0.01 9.96 17.29
N TRP A 184 0.91 9.47 16.46
CA TRP A 184 0.60 8.65 15.28
C TRP A 184 -0.37 7.48 15.56
N ALA A 185 -0.36 6.94 16.78
CA ALA A 185 -1.18 5.78 17.17
C ALA A 185 -2.63 6.14 17.57
N ARG A 186 -3.00 7.43 17.63
CA ARG A 186 -4.38 7.83 17.92
C ARG A 186 -5.25 7.57 16.70
N SER A 187 -6.17 6.60 16.80
CA SER A 187 -7.20 6.36 15.79
C SER A 187 -8.36 7.35 15.94
N GLY A 188 -8.60 8.20 14.94
CA GLY A 188 -9.82 9.01 14.83
C GLY A 188 -11.02 8.27 14.22
N VAL A 189 -10.81 7.06 13.71
CA VAL A 189 -11.87 6.22 13.15
C VAL A 189 -12.54 5.45 14.29
N ARG A 190 -13.82 5.74 14.56
CA ARG A 190 -14.69 4.90 15.39
C ARG A 190 -14.62 3.48 14.81
N GLY A 191 -14.08 2.56 15.60
CA GLY A 191 -14.07 1.15 15.24
C GLY A 191 -15.49 0.70 15.00
N ASP A 192 -15.76 0.28 13.77
CA ASP A 192 -16.86 -0.62 13.43
C ASP A 192 -16.38 -1.43 12.21
N ARG A 193 -15.67 -2.52 12.50
CA ARG A 193 -16.01 -3.78 11.83
C ARG A 193 -16.63 -4.68 12.90
N PRO A 194 -17.78 -5.30 12.61
CA PRO A 194 -18.57 -6.07 13.58
C PRO A 194 -17.79 -7.25 14.16
#